data_AF-A0A8J3R9K8-F1
#
_entry.id   AF-A0A8J3R9K8-F1
#
_cell.length_a   1.000
_cell.length_b   1.000
_cell.length_c   1.000
_cell.angle_alpha   90.00
_cell.angle_beta   90.00
_cell.angle_gamma   90.00
#
_symmetry.space_group_name_H-M   'P 1'
#
loop_
_entity.id
_entity.type
_entity.pdbx_description
1 polymer ?
#
loop_
_entity_poly.entity_id
_entity_poly.type
_entity_poly.pdbx_seq_one_letter_code
_entity_poly.pdbx_strand_id
1 'polypeptide(L)'
;MQRHYRRGACIILSVTFAFVAGCSPSRKATPPPAVTEESAKKVLAEVIAGVAQKGVAGFCKDFAIGIGACSSILDQALEDCLMPGPPPVIKRSAAVPAIENRQGGWVLGLEGHTLDGQRYVSEFFVAMDKDRPRAHVGVYWTGLGLGDSPLGPDYTVVPQRACQG
;
A
#
# COMPACT_ATOMS: atom_id res chain seq x y z
N MET A 1 19.68 83.52 10.57
CA MET A 1 20.00 83.83 11.98
C MET A 1 19.48 82.67 12.83
N GLN A 2 20.35 81.71 13.20
CA GLN A 2 20.96 81.56 14.53
C GLN A 2 19.99 81.41 15.71
N ARG A 3 20.03 80.19 16.28
CA ARG A 3 19.92 79.74 17.69
C ARG A 3 18.72 80.22 18.53
N HIS A 4 17.99 79.27 19.13
CA HIS A 4 18.23 78.87 20.53
C HIS A 4 17.33 77.69 20.98
N TYR A 5 18.01 76.62 21.38
CA TYR A 5 17.71 75.57 22.38
C TYR A 5 16.52 75.78 23.33
N ARG A 6 15.71 74.71 23.51
CA ARG A 6 15.12 74.25 24.79
C ARG A 6 14.59 72.83 24.59
N ARG A 7 15.36 71.79 24.95
CA ARG A 7 15.25 71.00 26.20
C ARG A 7 13.80 70.64 26.55
N GLY A 8 13.42 69.39 26.31
CA GLY A 8 12.16 68.80 26.78
C GLY A 8 12.14 67.29 26.65
N ALA A 9 12.53 66.61 27.73
CA ALA A 9 12.20 65.23 28.13
C ALA A 9 12.10 64.12 27.05
N CYS A 10 13.13 63.28 27.03
CA CYS A 10 13.09 61.93 26.48
C CYS A 10 12.16 61.07 27.35
N ILE A 11 10.93 60.82 26.91
CA ILE A 11 10.06 59.79 27.50
C ILE A 11 10.24 58.54 26.64
N ILE A 12 11.13 57.65 27.09
CA ILE A 12 11.30 56.32 26.52
C ILE A 12 10.11 55.49 26.98
N LEU A 13 9.08 55.38 26.13
CA LEU A 13 7.97 54.46 26.33
C LEU A 13 8.43 53.06 25.88
N SER A 14 8.89 52.26 26.84
CA SER A 14 9.21 50.84 26.65
C SER A 14 7.94 50.07 26.34
N VAL A 15 7.65 49.84 25.05
CA VAL A 15 6.61 48.90 24.61
C VAL A 15 7.18 47.49 24.72
N THR A 16 6.89 46.80 25.82
CA THR A 16 7.10 45.36 25.98
C THR A 16 6.12 44.62 25.06
N PHE A 17 6.57 44.26 23.86
CA PHE A 17 5.91 43.25 23.02
C PHE A 17 6.03 41.90 23.73
N ALA A 18 4.97 41.49 24.42
CA ALA A 18 4.81 40.12 24.87
C ALA A 18 4.63 39.23 23.62
N PHE A 19 5.71 38.60 23.17
CA PHE A 19 5.66 37.45 22.27
C PHE A 19 4.96 36.32 23.04
N VAL A 20 3.64 36.22 22.88
CA VAL A 20 2.93 34.99 23.21
C VAL A 20 3.35 34.00 22.13
N ALA A 21 4.42 33.24 22.41
CA ALA A 21 4.76 32.05 21.66
C ALA A 21 3.60 31.06 21.86
N GLY A 22 2.58 31.18 21.00
CA GLY A 22 1.58 30.16 20.83
C GLY A 22 2.27 28.95 20.23
N CYS A 23 2.82 28.09 21.09
CA CYS A 23 3.14 26.72 20.76
C CYS A 23 1.83 26.05 20.35
N SER A 24 1.49 26.11 19.06
CA SER A 24 0.50 25.22 18.48
C SER A 24 0.95 23.80 18.85
N PRO A 25 0.16 23.04 19.63
CA PRO A 25 0.49 21.66 19.88
C PRO A 25 0.49 20.98 18.51
N SER A 26 1.69 20.62 18.07
CA SER A 26 1.88 19.80 16.88
C SER A 26 0.99 18.58 17.08
N ARG A 27 -0.16 18.52 16.39
CA ARG A 27 -1.01 17.34 16.41
C ARG A 27 -0.11 16.24 15.88
N LYS A 28 0.40 15.39 16.78
CA LYS A 28 1.04 14.14 16.39
C LYS A 28 0.03 13.49 15.46
N ALA A 29 0.36 13.41 14.18
CA ALA A 29 -0.46 12.69 13.22
C ALA A 29 -0.63 11.29 13.80
N THR A 30 -1.86 10.91 14.13
CA THR A 30 -2.16 9.55 14.53
C THR A 30 -1.60 8.65 13.43
N PRO A 31 -0.75 7.66 13.74
CA PRO A 31 -0.28 6.73 12.73
C PRO A 31 -1.49 6.14 12.00
N PRO A 32 -1.47 6.00 10.67
CA PRO A 32 -2.54 5.32 9.97
C PRO A 32 -2.79 3.94 10.61
N PRO A 33 -4.06 3.49 10.72
CA PRO A 33 -4.37 2.21 11.35
C PRO A 33 -3.58 1.11 10.64
N ALA A 34 -2.98 0.22 11.42
CA ALA A 34 -2.24 -0.91 10.87
C ALA A 34 -3.20 -1.82 10.08
N VAL A 35 -2.74 -2.34 8.93
CA VAL A 35 -3.48 -3.37 8.19
C VAL A 35 -3.60 -4.61 9.07
N THR A 36 -4.83 -5.08 9.27
CA THR A 36 -5.13 -6.32 9.99
C THR A 36 -5.33 -7.48 9.03
N GLU A 37 -5.21 -8.71 9.51
CA GLU A 37 -5.55 -9.91 8.73
C GLU A 37 -6.95 -9.83 8.12
N GLU A 38 -7.94 -9.42 8.92
CA GLU A 38 -9.32 -9.29 8.48
C GLU A 38 -9.46 -8.28 7.33
N SER A 39 -8.79 -7.12 7.45
CA SER A 39 -8.81 -6.12 6.39
C SER A 39 -8.12 -6.61 5.10
N ALA A 40 -7.05 -7.39 5.22
CA ALA A 40 -6.37 -8.00 4.08
C ALA A 40 -7.25 -9.06 3.40
N LYS A 41 -7.95 -9.88 4.18
CA LYS A 41 -8.94 -10.86 3.67
C LYS A 41 -10.08 -10.16 2.92
N LYS A 42 -10.57 -9.04 3.45
CA LYS A 42 -11.58 -8.22 2.79
C LYS A 42 -11.09 -7.66 1.45
N VAL A 43 -9.88 -7.10 1.42
CA VAL A 43 -9.26 -6.62 0.17
C VAL A 43 -9.14 -7.76 -0.85
N LEU A 44 -8.66 -8.94 -0.45
CA LEU A 44 -8.60 -10.10 -1.34
C LEU A 44 -9.99 -10.46 -1.92
N ALA A 45 -11.03 -10.49 -1.09
CA ALA A 45 -12.39 -10.77 -1.53
C ALA A 45 -12.90 -9.72 -2.53
N GLU A 46 -12.61 -8.43 -2.31
CA GLU A 46 -12.95 -7.35 -3.25
C GLU A 46 -12.24 -7.51 -4.59
N VAL A 47 -10.96 -7.90 -4.59
CA VAL A 47 -10.20 -8.19 -5.81
C VAL A 47 -10.81 -9.36 -6.58
N ILE A 48 -11.07 -10.49 -5.91
CA ILE A 48 -11.68 -11.68 -6.53
C ILE A 48 -13.04 -11.35 -7.15
N ALA A 49 -13.90 -10.64 -6.41
CA ALA A 49 -15.20 -10.22 -6.90
C ALA A 49 -15.06 -9.26 -8.10
N GLY A 50 -14.08 -8.36 -8.06
CA GLY A 50 -13.75 -7.45 -9.16
C GLY A 50 -13.40 -8.19 -10.46
N VAL A 51 -12.51 -9.18 -10.38
CA VAL A 51 -12.15 -10.03 -11.53
C VAL A 51 -13.38 -10.74 -12.10
N ALA A 52 -14.19 -11.35 -11.24
CA ALA A 52 -15.38 -12.10 -11.66
C ALA A 52 -16.44 -11.22 -12.35
N GLN A 53 -16.60 -9.98 -11.91
CA GLN A 53 -17.66 -9.07 -12.41
C GLN A 53 -17.22 -8.24 -13.62
N LYS A 54 -15.96 -7.81 -13.66
CA LYS A 54 -15.47 -6.79 -14.61
C LYS A 54 -14.36 -7.30 -15.52
N GLY A 55 -13.87 -8.52 -15.30
CA GLY A 55 -12.64 -9.01 -15.94
C GLY A 55 -11.40 -8.27 -15.44
N VAL A 56 -10.36 -8.23 -16.27
CA VAL A 56 -9.04 -7.69 -15.91
C VAL A 56 -8.75 -6.30 -16.49
N ALA A 57 -9.65 -5.75 -17.31
CA ALA A 57 -9.48 -4.40 -17.86
C ALA A 57 -9.56 -3.34 -16.74
N GLY A 58 -8.54 -2.48 -16.64
CA GLY A 58 -8.48 -1.45 -15.58
C GLY A 58 -8.22 -2.00 -14.17
N PHE A 59 -8.04 -3.33 -14.03
CA PHE A 59 -7.85 -4.05 -12.77
C PHE A 59 -6.83 -3.40 -11.84
N CYS A 60 -5.65 -3.08 -12.36
CA CYS A 60 -4.55 -2.51 -11.58
C CYS A 60 -4.88 -1.15 -10.98
N LYS A 61 -5.62 -0.30 -11.71
CA LYS A 61 -6.04 1.01 -11.22
C LYS A 61 -7.00 0.87 -10.04
N ASP A 62 -7.91 -0.08 -10.12
CA ASP A 62 -8.95 -0.29 -9.11
C ASP A 62 -8.38 -0.91 -7.83
N PHE A 63 -7.48 -1.89 -7.97
CA PHE A 63 -7.09 -2.75 -6.86
C PHE A 63 -5.65 -2.59 -6.35
N ALA A 64 -4.74 -2.01 -7.14
CA ALA A 64 -3.32 -1.94 -6.80
C ALA A 64 -2.86 -0.54 -6.34
N ILE A 65 -1.93 -0.51 -5.37
CA ILE A 65 -1.14 0.67 -5.03
C ILE A 65 -0.03 0.85 -6.07
N GLY A 66 0.72 -0.21 -6.34
CA GLY A 66 1.78 -0.26 -7.33
C GLY A 66 1.24 -0.51 -8.73
N ILE A 67 0.53 0.47 -9.30
CA ILE A 67 -0.17 0.32 -10.59
C ILE A 67 0.78 -0.18 -11.69
N GLY A 68 1.98 0.40 -11.81
CA GLY A 68 2.95 -0.02 -12.84
C GLY A 68 3.41 -1.47 -12.69
N ALA A 69 3.78 -1.87 -11.47
CA ALA A 69 4.17 -3.26 -11.20
C ALA A 69 3.01 -4.24 -11.41
N CYS A 70 1.79 -3.84 -11.01
CA CYS A 70 0.59 -4.61 -11.31
C CYS A 70 0.38 -4.79 -12.81
N SER A 71 0.48 -3.71 -13.60
CA SER A 71 0.26 -3.78 -15.04
C SER A 71 1.28 -4.70 -15.69
N SER A 72 2.57 -4.56 -15.38
CA SER A 72 3.60 -5.46 -15.94
C SER A 72 3.37 -6.93 -15.58
N ILE A 73 2.98 -7.22 -14.33
CA ILE A 73 2.68 -8.59 -13.89
C ILE A 73 1.42 -9.13 -14.54
N LEU A 74 0.38 -8.30 -14.69
CA LEU A 74 -0.86 -8.67 -15.35
C LEU A 74 -0.62 -8.95 -16.84
N ASP A 75 0.10 -8.07 -17.52
CA ASP A 75 0.44 -8.22 -18.94
C ASP A 75 1.21 -9.52 -19.17
N GLN A 76 2.23 -9.80 -18.36
CA GLN A 76 2.97 -11.06 -18.42
C GLN A 76 2.05 -12.26 -18.19
N ALA A 77 1.17 -12.21 -17.19
CA ALA A 77 0.22 -13.30 -16.93
C ALA A 77 -0.69 -13.55 -18.14
N LEU A 78 -1.15 -12.49 -18.81
CA LEU A 78 -1.99 -12.60 -20.01
C LEU A 78 -1.20 -13.12 -21.22
N GLU A 79 0.05 -12.68 -21.42
CA GLU A 79 0.96 -13.21 -22.46
C GLU A 79 1.31 -14.68 -22.27
N ASP A 80 1.25 -15.15 -21.02
CA ASP A 80 1.45 -16.54 -20.65
C ASP A 80 0.15 -17.35 -20.59
N CYS A 81 -0.99 -16.75 -20.94
CA CYS A 81 -2.34 -17.36 -20.86
C CYS A 81 -2.71 -17.81 -19.44
N LEU A 82 -2.10 -17.20 -18.42
CA LEU A 82 -2.36 -17.44 -17.00
C LEU A 82 -3.58 -16.62 -16.55
N MET A 83 -4.75 -17.25 -16.62
CA MET A 83 -6.00 -16.69 -16.11
C MET A 83 -6.30 -17.22 -14.71
N PRO A 84 -6.91 -16.41 -13.81
CA PRO A 84 -7.33 -16.90 -12.51
C PRO A 84 -8.45 -17.92 -12.66
N GLY A 85 -8.35 -19.06 -11.97
CA GLY A 85 -9.42 -20.05 -11.85
C GLY A 85 -10.35 -19.73 -10.66
N PRO A 86 -10.90 -20.75 -9.97
CA PRO A 86 -11.71 -20.56 -8.78
C PRO A 86 -10.99 -19.75 -7.67
N PRO A 87 -11.73 -19.15 -6.73
CA PRO A 87 -11.15 -18.41 -5.62
C PRO A 87 -10.09 -19.23 -4.85
N PRO A 88 -8.91 -18.65 -4.55
CA PRO A 88 -7.87 -19.35 -3.81
C PRO A 88 -8.24 -19.56 -2.34
N VAL A 89 -7.55 -20.49 -1.70
CA VAL A 89 -7.61 -20.73 -0.26
C VAL A 89 -6.45 -20.01 0.43
N ILE A 90 -6.73 -19.34 1.55
CA ILE A 90 -5.68 -18.75 2.40
C ILE A 90 -5.09 -19.87 3.27
N LYS A 91 -3.78 -20.12 3.13
CA LYS A 91 -3.08 -21.18 3.87
C LYS A 91 -2.36 -20.65 5.10
N ARG A 92 -1.77 -19.46 4.97
CA ARG A 92 -0.99 -18.78 6.01
C ARG A 92 -1.14 -17.28 5.87
N SER A 93 -0.81 -16.56 6.93
CA SER A 93 -0.83 -15.12 6.93
C SER A 93 0.16 -14.56 7.94
N ALA A 94 0.66 -13.35 7.70
CA ALA A 94 1.63 -12.71 8.59
C ALA A 94 1.55 -11.20 8.51
N ALA A 95 1.76 -10.54 9.66
CA ALA A 95 1.99 -9.10 9.71
C ALA A 95 3.37 -8.77 9.16
N VAL A 96 3.46 -7.70 8.37
CA VAL A 96 4.73 -7.09 7.97
C VAL A 96 4.88 -5.78 8.74
N PRO A 97 5.87 -5.66 9.64
CA PRO A 97 6.06 -4.43 10.40
C PRO A 97 6.46 -3.29 9.48
N ALA A 98 5.98 -2.07 9.79
CA ALA A 98 6.50 -0.87 9.15
C ALA A 98 7.93 -0.61 9.66
N ILE A 99 8.83 -0.27 8.75
CA ILE A 99 10.18 0.20 9.07
C ILE A 99 10.38 1.58 8.44
N GLU A 100 11.39 2.35 8.88
CA GLU A 100 11.53 3.80 8.57
C GLU A 100 11.21 4.20 7.13
N ASN A 101 11.58 3.38 6.14
CA ASN A 101 11.40 3.67 4.71
C ASN A 101 10.48 2.67 3.97
N ARG A 102 9.82 1.74 4.66
CA ARG A 102 8.90 0.78 4.04
C ARG A 102 7.59 0.70 4.81
N GLN A 103 6.48 0.87 4.09
CA GLN A 103 5.17 0.64 4.65
C GLN A 103 5.03 -0.82 5.10
N GLY A 104 4.55 -0.99 6.33
CA GLY A 104 4.11 -2.28 6.82
C GLY A 104 2.78 -2.68 6.20
N GLY A 105 2.28 -3.84 6.58
CA GLY A 105 1.02 -4.34 6.07
C GLY A 105 0.74 -5.75 6.54
N TRP A 106 0.03 -6.49 5.70
CA TRP A 106 -0.31 -7.88 5.96
C TRP A 106 -0.15 -8.70 4.68
N VAL A 107 0.47 -9.87 4.80
CA VAL A 107 0.66 -10.83 3.71
C VAL A 107 -0.29 -12.00 3.91
N LEU A 108 -1.03 -12.34 2.86
CA LEU A 108 -1.79 -13.59 2.78
C LEU A 108 -1.06 -14.54 1.84
N GLY A 109 -0.80 -15.75 2.32
CA GLY A 109 -0.29 -16.83 1.50
C GLY A 109 -1.47 -17.61 0.88
N LEU A 110 -1.54 -17.60 -0.44
CA LEU A 110 -2.68 -18.12 -1.21
C LEU A 110 -2.29 -19.38 -1.95
N GLU A 111 -3.17 -20.39 -1.92
CA GLU A 111 -3.06 -21.57 -2.78
C GLU A 111 -4.31 -21.65 -3.67
N GLY A 112 -4.10 -21.78 -4.97
CA GLY A 112 -5.20 -21.83 -5.93
C GLY A 112 -4.80 -22.51 -7.22
N HIS A 113 -5.70 -22.44 -8.20
CA HIS A 113 -5.47 -22.96 -9.54
C HIS A 113 -5.76 -21.88 -10.58
N THR A 114 -4.97 -21.86 -11.64
CA THR A 114 -5.26 -21.10 -12.85
C THR A 114 -6.45 -21.74 -13.58
N LEU A 115 -7.00 -21.04 -14.58
CA LEU A 115 -8.17 -21.50 -15.34
C LEU A 115 -7.94 -22.83 -16.06
N ASP A 116 -6.70 -23.08 -16.50
CA ASP A 116 -6.26 -24.33 -17.14
C ASP A 116 -5.85 -25.42 -16.13
N GLY A 117 -6.01 -25.16 -14.83
CA GLY A 117 -5.86 -26.15 -13.76
C GLY A 117 -4.45 -26.27 -13.17
N GLN A 118 -3.53 -25.36 -13.50
CA GLN A 118 -2.21 -25.37 -12.89
C GLN A 118 -2.27 -24.83 -11.47
N ARG A 119 -1.64 -25.54 -10.52
CA ARG A 119 -1.54 -25.10 -9.15
C ARG A 119 -0.57 -23.93 -9.03
N TYR A 120 -0.94 -22.89 -8.27
CA TYR A 120 -0.04 -21.83 -7.84
C TYR A 120 -0.06 -21.66 -6.33
N VAL A 121 1.03 -21.12 -5.79
CA VAL A 121 1.10 -20.59 -4.44
C VAL A 121 1.70 -19.19 -4.52
N SER A 122 0.98 -18.17 -4.05
CA SER A 122 1.38 -16.78 -4.16
C SER A 122 1.30 -16.06 -2.83
N GLU A 123 1.95 -14.91 -2.76
CA GLU A 123 1.76 -13.97 -1.65
C GLU A 123 0.99 -12.74 -2.11
N PHE A 124 -0.05 -12.42 -1.35
CA PHE A 124 -0.89 -11.26 -1.57
C PHE A 124 -0.66 -10.26 -0.46
N PHE A 125 0.10 -9.22 -0.76
CA PHE A 125 0.44 -8.17 0.19
C PHE A 125 -0.56 -7.02 0.15
N VAL A 126 -1.07 -6.65 1.32
CA VAL A 126 -1.96 -5.52 1.53
C VAL A 126 -1.26 -4.50 2.43
N ALA A 127 -1.23 -3.26 1.98
CA ALA A 127 -0.67 -2.13 2.72
C ALA A 127 -1.72 -1.00 2.81
N MET A 128 -1.45 -0.01 3.67
CA MET A 128 -2.28 1.19 3.75
C MET A 128 -1.95 2.14 2.60
N ASP A 129 -2.92 2.41 1.73
CA ASP A 129 -2.85 3.50 0.76
C ASP A 129 -3.72 4.65 1.24
N LYS A 130 -3.06 5.73 1.68
CA LYS A 130 -3.69 6.88 2.36
C LYS A 130 -4.45 6.41 3.60
N ASP A 131 -5.77 6.34 3.51
CA ASP A 131 -6.71 6.05 4.60
C ASP A 131 -7.38 4.67 4.47
N ARG A 132 -7.02 3.87 3.46
CA ARG A 132 -7.64 2.54 3.25
C ARG A 132 -6.63 1.43 2.90
N PRO A 133 -6.86 0.19 3.35
CA PRO A 133 -6.08 -0.97 2.91
C PRO A 133 -6.28 -1.23 1.41
N ARG A 134 -5.19 -1.50 0.69
CA ARG A 134 -5.21 -1.90 -0.73
C ARG A 134 -4.12 -2.93 -1.03
N ALA A 135 -4.34 -3.73 -2.07
CA ALA A 135 -3.33 -4.67 -2.53
C ALA A 135 -2.15 -3.92 -3.13
N HIS A 136 -0.92 -4.38 -2.90
CA HIS A 136 0.25 -3.76 -3.51
C HIS A 136 0.26 -3.98 -5.04
N VAL A 137 0.04 -5.24 -5.47
CA VAL A 137 -0.01 -5.65 -6.89
C VAL A 137 -1.40 -6.15 -7.29
N GLY A 138 -2.12 -6.87 -6.44
CA GLY A 138 -3.48 -7.34 -6.74
C GLY A 138 -3.55 -8.61 -7.61
N VAL A 139 -2.61 -8.83 -8.54
CA VAL A 139 -2.56 -10.04 -9.39
C VAL A 139 -2.14 -11.25 -8.56
N TYR A 140 -3.10 -11.98 -8.02
CA TYR A 140 -2.85 -13.03 -7.02
C TYR A 140 -2.54 -14.42 -7.60
N TRP A 141 -2.73 -14.64 -8.91
CA TRP A 141 -2.69 -15.98 -9.52
C TRP A 141 -1.40 -16.28 -10.30
N THR A 142 -0.33 -15.50 -10.08
CA THR A 142 0.95 -15.64 -10.79
C THR A 142 1.99 -16.45 -10.04
N GLY A 143 1.67 -16.87 -8.81
CA GLY A 143 2.64 -17.55 -7.95
C GLY A 143 3.82 -16.66 -7.53
N LEU A 144 3.71 -15.34 -7.64
CA LEU A 144 4.74 -14.42 -7.18
C LEU A 144 4.60 -14.14 -5.67
N GLY A 145 5.70 -13.73 -5.05
CA GLY A 145 5.75 -13.34 -3.65
C GLY A 145 6.65 -12.13 -3.39
N LEU A 146 6.82 -11.79 -2.12
CA LEU A 146 7.72 -10.75 -1.67
C LEU A 146 9.17 -11.26 -1.64
N GLY A 147 10.12 -10.40 -2.03
CA GLY A 147 11.55 -10.73 -1.92
C GLY A 147 12.00 -11.02 -0.49
N ASP A 148 11.44 -10.29 0.49
CA ASP A 148 11.63 -10.52 1.93
C ASP A 148 10.38 -11.19 2.52
N SER A 149 9.99 -12.35 1.99
CA SER A 149 8.77 -13.05 2.42
C SER A 149 8.77 -13.33 3.93
N PRO A 150 7.72 -12.92 4.68
CA PRO A 150 7.53 -13.33 6.07
C PRO A 150 7.00 -14.76 6.20
N LEU A 151 6.66 -15.44 5.09
CA LEU A 151 6.11 -16.80 5.06
C LEU A 151 7.16 -17.87 4.72
N GLY A 152 8.34 -17.45 4.26
CA GLY A 152 9.51 -18.29 3.98
C GLY A 152 9.98 -18.19 2.52
N PRO A 153 11.26 -18.46 2.23
CA PRO A 153 11.88 -18.21 0.92
C PRO A 153 11.29 -19.08 -0.22
N ASP A 154 10.80 -20.28 0.09
CA ASP A 154 10.25 -21.23 -0.90
C ASP A 154 8.73 -21.36 -0.80
N TYR A 155 8.05 -20.33 -0.28
CA TYR A 155 6.61 -20.39 -0.06
C TYR A 155 5.81 -20.40 -1.39
N THR A 156 6.39 -19.89 -2.47
CA THR A 156 5.65 -19.65 -3.72
C THR A 156 5.83 -20.74 -4.76
N VAL A 157 4.84 -20.88 -5.64
CA VAL A 157 4.83 -21.82 -6.77
C VAL A 157 4.27 -21.08 -7.97
N VAL A 158 5.14 -20.83 -8.95
CA VAL A 158 4.81 -20.13 -10.20
C VAL A 158 4.25 -21.15 -11.21
N PRO A 159 3.05 -20.93 -11.76
CA PRO A 159 2.51 -21.77 -12.83
C PRO A 159 3.32 -21.59 -14.12
N GLN A 160 3.32 -22.61 -14.97
CA GLN A 160 4.01 -22.58 -16.27
C GLN A 160 3.18 -21.85 -17.31
N ARG A 161 3.85 -21.31 -18.34
CA ARG A 161 3.18 -20.73 -19.51
C ARG A 161 2.18 -21.70 -20.11
N ALA A 162 0.93 -21.26 -20.27
CA ALA A 162 -0.18 -22.05 -20.81
C ALA A 162 -0.43 -21.82 -22.30
N CYS A 163 0.05 -20.70 -22.87
CA CYS A 163 -0.07 -20.48 -24.31
C CYS A 163 0.79 -21.50 -25.07
N GLN A 164 0.23 -22.08 -26.15
CA GLN A 164 1.05 -22.77 -27.15
C GLN A 164 1.78 -21.70 -27.97
N GLY A 165 3.10 -21.86 -28.10
CA GLY A 165 3.97 -20.95 -28.87
C GLY A 165 3.73 -21.02 -30.37
#